data_AF-A0A9P5W3V1-F1
#
_entry.id   AF-A0A9P5W3V1-F1
#
_cell.length_a   1.000
_cell.length_b   1.000
_cell.length_c   1.000
_cell.angle_alpha   90.00
_cell.angle_beta   90.00
_cell.angle_gamma   90.00
#
_symmetry.space_group_name_H-M   'P 1'
#
loop_
_entity.id
_entity.type
_entity.pdbx_description
1 polymer ?
#
loop_
_entity_poly.entity_id
_entity_poly.type
_entity_poly.pdbx_seq_one_letter_code
_entity_poly.pdbx_strand_id
1 'polypeptide(L)' 'MPTRPLTQLTLALLKPDLTANSLKVKEVFSHIQQNDFNIVAQRRLLWSKNEAEAFYGEHRGRFFFERLCGYMTRY' A
#
# COMPACT_ATOMS: atom_id res chain seq x y z
N MET A 1 33.99 0.95 2.48
CA MET A 1 32.64 0.82 3.06
C MET A 1 31.67 1.52 2.11
N PRO A 2 30.65 0.85 1.55
CA PRO A 2 29.68 1.54 0.71
C PRO A 2 28.86 2.50 1.59
N THR A 3 28.84 3.78 1.22
CA THR A 3 28.06 4.82 1.89
C THR A 3 26.57 4.51 1.71
N ARG A 4 25.86 4.24 2.80
CA ARG A 4 24.40 4.07 2.79
C ARG A 4 23.77 5.30 2.12
N PRO A 5 22.87 5.14 1.13
CA PRO A 5 22.23 6.30 0.51
C PRO A 5 21.52 7.11 1.59
N LEU A 6 21.71 8.44 1.55
CA LEU A 6 21.15 9.38 2.53
C LEU A 6 19.61 9.39 2.54
N THR A 7 18.97 8.85 1.49
CA THR A 7 17.52 8.83 1.33
C THR A 7 17.05 7.40 1.07
N GLN A 8 16.08 6.93 1.87
CA GLN A 8 15.40 5.66 1.66
C GLN A 8 13.95 5.94 1.24
N LEU A 9 13.46 5.15 0.28
CA LEU A 9 12.07 5.18 -0.17
C LEU A 9 11.37 3.90 0.28
N THR A 10 10.09 4.03 0.63
CA THR A 10 9.21 2.90 0.94
C THR A 10 7.85 3.13 0.30
N LEU A 11 7.10 2.06 0.11
CA LEU A 11 5.75 2.09 -0.43
C LEU A 11 4.76 1.88 0.71
N ALA A 12 3.88 2.86 0.93
CA ALA A 12 2.70 2.69 1.76
C ALA A 12 1.50 2.34 0.88
N LEU A 13 0.82 1.23 1.18
CA LEU A 13 -0.41 0.82 0.51
C LEU A 13 -1.59 0.92 1.50
N LEU A 14 -2.48 1.88 1.25
CA LEU A 14 -3.72 2.00 2.02
C LEU A 14 -4.76 1.02 1.46
N LYS A 15 -5.24 0.13 2.32
CA LYS A 15 -6.18 -0.95 1.96
C LYS A 15 -7.61 -0.42 1.70
N PRO A 16 -8.42 -1.16 0.93
CA PRO A 16 -9.80 -0.77 0.57
C PRO A 16 -10.67 -0.26 1.72
N ASP A 17 -10.68 -0.99 2.84
CA ASP A 17 -11.43 -0.65 4.05
C ASP A 17 -11.04 0.70 4.66
N LEU A 18 -9.75 1.03 4.67
CA LEU A 18 -9.25 2.31 5.15
C LEU A 18 -9.62 3.43 4.18
N THR A 19 -9.44 3.20 2.88
CA THR A 19 -9.73 4.21 1.84
C THR A 19 -11.22 4.50 1.65
N ALA A 20 -12.10 3.62 2.14
CA ALA A 20 -13.54 3.86 2.20
C ALA A 20 -13.94 4.98 3.20
N ASN A 21 -13.03 5.36 4.11
CA ASN A 21 -13.25 6.43 5.07
C ASN A 21 -12.22 7.56 4.88
N SER A 22 -12.68 8.71 4.37
CA SER A 22 -11.82 9.86 4.08
C SER A 22 -11.17 10.48 5.32
N LEU A 23 -11.78 10.37 6.51
CA LEU A 23 -11.19 10.85 7.76
C LEU A 23 -10.00 9.98 8.17
N LYS A 24 -10.14 8.64 8.10
CA LYS A 24 -9.04 7.71 8.39
C LYS A 24 -7.85 7.89 7.45
N VAL A 25 -8.09 8.15 6.17
CA VAL A 25 -7.01 8.47 5.22
C VAL A 25 -6.24 9.72 5.64
N LYS A 26 -6.94 10.78 6.06
CA LYS A 26 -6.31 12.01 6.56
C LYS A 26 -5.48 11.75 7.82
N GLU A 27 -6.01 10.99 8.76
CA GLU A 27 -5.29 10.61 9.98
C GLU A 27 -3.98 9.87 9.68
N VAL A 28 -3.97 8.95 8.71
CA VAL A 28 -2.74 8.25 8.31
C VAL A 28 -1.73 9.20 7.67
N PHE A 29 -2.15 10.12 6.80
CA PHE A 29 -1.23 11.09 6.21
C PHE A 29 -0.64 12.03 7.26
N SER A 30 -1.45 12.50 8.21
CA SER A 30 -0.96 13.27 9.36
C SER A 30 0.06 12.48 10.16
N HIS A 31 -0.21 11.20 10.43
CA HIS A 31 0.71 10.34 11.16
C HIS A 31 2.05 10.14 10.42
N ILE A 32 2.03 9.93 9.10
CA ILE A 32 3.26 9.81 8.28
C ILE A 32 4.11 11.08 8.41
N GLN A 33 3.50 12.26 8.25
CA GLN A 33 4.19 13.54 8.34
C GLN A 33 4.73 13.83 9.75
N GLN A 34 3.98 13.47 10.79
CA GLN A 34 4.39 13.63 12.19
C GLN A 34 5.59 12.74 12.59
N ASN A 35 5.87 11.69 11.82
CA ASN A 35 6.99 10.77 12.05
C ASN A 35 8.13 11.03 11.05
N ASP A 36 8.28 12.27 10.57
CA ASP A 36 9.38 12.72 9.72
C ASP A 36 9.49 12.01 8.35
N PHE A 37 8.40 11.37 7.88
CA PHE A 37 8.33 10.84 6.52
C PHE A 37 7.71 11.85 5.56
N ASN A 38 8.37 12.03 4.41
CA ASN A 38 7.85 12.85 3.32
C ASN A 38 7.08 11.98 2.31
N ILE A 39 5.83 12.36 2.00
CA ILE A 39 5.05 11.74 0.92
C ILE A 39 5.50 12.38 -0.40
N VAL A 40 6.41 11.70 -1.11
CA VAL A 40 6.99 12.20 -2.37
C VAL A 40 6.11 11.94 -3.60
N ALA A 41 5.22 10.96 -3.53
CA ALA A 41 4.28 10.62 -4.60
C ALA A 41 3.06 9.89 -4.03
N GLN A 42 1.90 10.05 -4.66
CA GLN A 42 0.68 9.32 -4.32
C GLN A 42 -0.17 9.06 -5.56
N ARG A 43 -0.91 7.94 -5.57
CA ARG A 43 -1.87 7.60 -6.62
C ARG A 43 -3.02 6.81 -6.03
N ARG A 44 -4.25 7.19 -6.36
CA ARG A 44 -5.44 6.40 -6.04
C ARG A 44 -5.71 5.45 -7.20
N LEU A 45 -5.95 4.18 -6.89
CA LEU A 45 -6.17 3.12 -7.87
C LEU A 45 -7.38 2.29 -7.46
N LEU A 46 -8.07 1.77 -8.47
CA LEU A 46 -8.99 0.66 -8.32
C LEU A 46 -8.31 -0.53 -9.00
N TRP A 47 -7.88 -1.53 -8.24
CA TRP A 47 -7.16 -2.67 -8.82
C TRP A 47 -8.13 -3.68 -9.43
N SER A 48 -7.83 -4.09 -10.66
CA SER A 48 -8.31 -5.35 -11.22
C SER A 48 -7.67 -6.53 -10.50
N LYS A 49 -8.30 -7.71 -10.58
CA LYS A 49 -7.77 -8.95 -9.97
C LYS A 49 -6.35 -9.24 -10.44
N ASN A 50 -6.08 -9.08 -11.73
CA ASN A 50 -4.77 -9.33 -12.32
C ASN A 50 -3.69 -8.39 -11.76
N GLU A 51 -4.00 -7.11 -11.51
CA GLU A 51 -3.06 -6.18 -10.90
C GLU A 51 -2.75 -6.55 -9.44
N ALA A 52 -3.76 -6.96 -8.67
CA ALA A 52 -3.55 -7.42 -7.30
C ALA A 52 -2.73 -8.72 -7.24
N GLU A 53 -3.02 -9.68 -8.10
CA GLU A 53 -2.25 -10.93 -8.20
C GLU A 53 -0.80 -10.70 -8.64
N ALA A 54 -0.57 -9.74 -9.54
CA ALA A 54 0.77 -9.33 -9.93
C ALA A 54 1.54 -8.70 -8.75
N PHE A 55 0.88 -7.81 -7.98
CA PHE A 55 1.49 -7.18 -6.81
C PHE A 55 1.81 -8.17 -5.69
N TYR A 56 0.88 -9.07 -5.37
CA TYR A 56 1.05 -10.07 -4.28
C TYR A 56 1.65 -11.40 -4.76
N GLY A 57 2.25 -11.44 -5.96
CA GLY A 57 2.72 -12.67 -6.60
C GLY A 57 3.66 -13.51 -5.74
N GLU A 58 4.44 -12.90 -4.85
CA GLU A 58 5.31 -13.58 -3.88
C GLU A 58 4.55 -14.50 -2.90
N HIS A 59 3.24 -14.32 -2.77
CA HIS A 59 2.38 -15.15 -1.92
C HIS A 59 1.62 -16.21 -2.72
N ARG A 60 1.84 -16.34 -4.03
CA ARG A 60 1.18 -17.37 -4.86
C ARG A 60 1.44 -18.76 -4.28
N GLY A 61 0.38 -19.58 -4.22
CA GLY A 61 0.40 -20.92 -3.62
C GLY A 61 0.19 -20.94 -2.10
N ARG A 62 0.16 -19.79 -1.41
CA ARG A 62 -0.24 -19.72 0.00
C ARG A 62 -1.76 -19.74 0.13
N PHE A 63 -2.26 -20.37 1.19
CA PHE A 63 -3.71 -20.56 1.43
C PHE A 63 -4.51 -19.24 1.48
N PHE A 64 -3.88 -18.12 1.79
CA PHE A 64 -4.52 -16.81 1.91
C PHE A 64 -4.44 -15.96 0.62
N PHE A 65 -3.72 -16.40 -0.41
CA PHE A 65 -3.41 -15.59 -1.59
C PHE A 65 -4.67 -15.08 -2.32
N GLU A 66 -5.59 -15.98 -2.66
CA GLU A 66 -6.85 -15.62 -3.34
C GLU A 66 -7.70 -14.68 -2.49
N ARG A 67 -7.73 -14.90 -1.17
CA ARG A 67 -8.48 -14.05 -0.24
C ARG A 67 -7.88 -12.65 -0.16
N LEU A 68 -6.54 -12.55 -0.15
CA LEU A 68 -5.83 -11.27 -0.13
C LEU A 68 -6.06 -10.49 -1.43
N CYS A 69 -5.90 -11.13 -2.58
CA CYS A 69 -6.15 -10.49 -3.88
C CYS A 69 -7.61 -10.06 -3.98
N GLY A 70 -8.55 -10.95 -3.65
CA GLY A 70 -9.98 -10.64 -3.66
C GLY A 70 -10.35 -9.53 -2.67
N TYR A 71 -9.72 -9.44 -1.50
CA TYR A 71 -9.94 -8.34 -0.57
C TYR A 71 -9.49 -7.00 -1.16
N MET A 72 -8.38 -6.98 -1.90
CA MET A 72 -7.80 -5.76 -2.48
C MET A 72 -8.54 -5.24 -3.72
N THR A 73 -9.40 -6.06 -4.32
CA THR A 73 -10.12 -5.75 -5.57
C THR A 73 -11.63 -5.62 -5.36
N ARG A 74 -12.11 -5.59 -4.12
CA ARG A 74 -13.54 -5.47 -3.79
C ARG A 74 -14.05 -4.07 -4.05
N TYR A 75 -14.53 -3.81 -5.26
CA TYR A 75 -15.42 -2.68 -5.61
C TYR A 75 -16.27 -3.05 -6.82
#